data_AF-X1T9T1-F1
#
_entry.id   AF-X1T9T1-F1
#
_cell.length_a   1.000
_cell.length_b   1.000
_cell.length_c   1.000
_cell.angle_alpha   90.00
_cell.angle_beta   90.00
_cell.angle_gamma   90.00
#
_symmetry.space_group_name_H-M   'P 1'
#
loop_
_entity.id
_entity.type
_entity.pdbx_description
1 polymer ?
#
loop_
_entity_poly.entity_id
_entity_poly.type
_entity_poly.pdbx_seq_one_letter_code
_entity_poly.pdbx_strand_id
1 'polypeptide(L)'
;MNDKDVLKPKEKKERVKNILEGVLNLRRVGGNHARYLTDFSPEVLVLRWTDDPVPRLLYCFGQDEHGAITLSSLITKIEGADIEAGEVIIGAGISLDDCSLLENLGVKVFHGVKKAVESLLEQINEKDLSPKK
;
A
#
# COMPACT_ATOMS: atom_id res chain seq x y z
N MET A 1 8.28 -8.05 28.97
CA MET A 1 8.77 -8.19 27.57
C MET A 1 10.26 -7.89 27.62
N ASN A 2 11.12 -8.77 27.10
CA ASN A 2 12.57 -8.63 27.24
C ASN A 2 13.04 -7.49 26.33
N ASP A 3 13.84 -6.53 26.83
CA ASP A 3 14.34 -5.38 26.05
C ASP A 3 15.16 -5.79 24.80
N LYS A 4 15.55 -7.06 24.71
CA LYS A 4 16.27 -7.66 23.57
C LYS A 4 15.39 -7.97 22.36
N ASP A 5 14.05 -7.92 22.49
CA ASP A 5 13.11 -8.28 21.42
C ASP A 5 12.55 -7.05 20.66
N VAL A 6 12.96 -5.83 21.04
CA VAL A 6 12.47 -4.59 20.41
C VAL A 6 13.39 -4.18 19.26
N LEU A 7 12.89 -4.24 18.03
CA LEU A 7 13.62 -3.76 16.87
C LEU A 7 13.93 -2.26 16.96
N LYS A 8 15.15 -1.90 16.58
CA LYS A 8 15.57 -0.51 16.39
C LYS A 8 14.85 0.09 15.17
N PRO A 9 14.69 1.43 15.09
CA PRO A 9 14.03 2.09 13.96
C PRO A 9 14.58 1.68 12.59
N LYS A 10 15.90 1.58 12.46
CA LYS A 10 16.57 1.11 11.24
C LYS A 10 16.16 -0.32 10.84
N GLU A 11 16.11 -1.23 11.81
CA GLU A 11 15.71 -2.63 11.59
C GLU A 11 14.22 -2.75 11.24
N LYS A 12 13.37 -1.88 11.83
CA LYS A 12 11.96 -1.76 11.42
C LYS A 12 11.83 -1.27 9.99
N LYS A 13 12.59 -0.26 9.58
CA LYS A 13 12.58 0.26 8.20
C LYS A 13 13.01 -0.81 7.21
N GLU A 14 14.06 -1.54 7.53
CA GLU A 14 14.54 -2.67 6.72
C GLU A 14 13.49 -3.79 6.62
N ARG A 15 12.79 -4.10 7.71
CA ARG A 15 11.69 -5.07 7.68
C ARG A 15 10.55 -4.61 6.77
N VAL A 16 10.12 -3.35 6.85
CA VAL A 16 9.09 -2.79 5.96
C VAL A 16 9.53 -2.90 4.50
N LYS A 17 10.78 -2.50 4.20
CA LYS A 17 11.35 -2.64 2.86
C LYS A 17 11.29 -4.07 2.34
N ASN A 18 11.75 -5.04 3.14
CA ASN A 18 11.76 -6.45 2.74
C ASN A 18 10.35 -6.99 2.47
N ILE A 19 9.34 -6.55 3.25
CA ILE A 19 7.94 -6.93 3.04
C ILE A 19 7.42 -6.35 1.73
N LEU A 20 7.60 -5.06 1.49
CA LEU A 20 7.11 -4.40 0.27
C LEU A 20 7.79 -4.97 -0.99
N GLU A 21 9.10 -5.21 -0.94
CA GLU A 21 9.82 -5.89 -2.01
C GLU A 21 9.32 -7.32 -2.22
N GLY A 22 8.97 -8.04 -1.16
CA GLY A 22 8.35 -9.37 -1.23
C GLY A 22 7.00 -9.35 -1.94
N VAL A 23 6.11 -8.40 -1.59
CA VAL A 23 4.79 -8.22 -2.22
C VAL A 23 4.92 -7.89 -3.71
N LEU A 24 5.90 -7.08 -4.10
CA LEU A 24 6.15 -6.79 -5.51
C LEU A 24 6.69 -8.00 -6.29
N ASN A 25 7.28 -8.99 -5.61
CA ASN A 25 8.01 -10.09 -6.22
C ASN A 25 7.46 -11.48 -5.81
N LEU A 26 6.13 -11.62 -5.67
CA LEU A 26 5.47 -12.87 -5.24
C LEU A 26 5.74 -14.07 -6.14
N ARG A 27 6.25 -13.89 -7.36
CA ARG A 27 6.75 -14.98 -8.21
C ARG A 27 7.73 -15.90 -7.48
N ARG A 28 8.55 -15.37 -6.56
CA ARG A 28 9.58 -16.14 -5.85
C ARG A 28 9.05 -17.12 -4.80
N VAL A 29 7.76 -17.05 -4.43
CA VAL A 29 7.16 -17.93 -3.40
C VAL A 29 6.29 -19.07 -3.96
N GLY A 30 6.07 -19.15 -5.27
CA GLY A 30 5.19 -20.14 -5.89
C GLY A 30 5.76 -21.55 -6.09
N GLY A 31 6.96 -21.85 -5.57
CA GLY A 31 7.57 -23.18 -5.65
C GLY A 31 7.57 -23.78 -7.06
N ASN A 32 7.20 -25.06 -7.19
CA ASN A 32 7.13 -25.73 -8.50
C ASN A 32 6.00 -25.19 -9.40
N HIS A 33 4.98 -24.55 -8.82
CA HIS A 33 3.84 -23.97 -9.55
C HIS A 33 4.17 -22.62 -10.21
N ALA A 34 5.22 -21.93 -9.75
CA ALA A 34 5.75 -20.73 -10.41
C ALA A 34 6.35 -21.01 -11.81
N ARG A 35 6.47 -22.30 -12.19
CA ARG A 35 6.84 -22.70 -13.57
C ARG A 35 5.70 -22.52 -14.57
N TYR A 36 4.45 -22.45 -14.10
CA TYR A 36 3.25 -22.35 -14.94
C TYR A 36 2.50 -21.02 -14.77
N LEU A 37 2.66 -20.36 -13.62
CA LEU A 37 2.11 -19.04 -13.34
C LEU A 37 3.26 -18.08 -13.08
N THR A 38 3.56 -17.23 -14.08
CA THR A 38 4.81 -16.46 -14.13
C THR A 38 4.71 -15.06 -13.53
N ASP A 39 3.50 -14.52 -13.37
CA ASP A 39 3.31 -13.19 -12.81
C ASP A 39 2.26 -13.21 -11.70
N PHE A 40 2.72 -13.04 -10.47
CA PHE A 40 1.89 -12.82 -9.29
C PHE A 40 2.11 -11.41 -8.74
N SER A 41 2.74 -10.52 -9.52
CA SER A 41 2.87 -9.13 -9.11
C SER A 41 1.49 -8.46 -9.11
N PRO A 42 1.21 -7.59 -8.14
CA PRO A 42 -0.08 -6.91 -8.09
C PRO A 42 -0.21 -5.94 -9.27
N GLU A 43 -1.38 -5.94 -9.93
CA GLU A 43 -1.72 -4.90 -10.91
C GLU A 43 -2.04 -3.58 -10.23
N VAL A 44 -2.62 -3.62 -9.03
CA VAL A 44 -2.96 -2.43 -8.24
C VAL A 44 -2.55 -2.65 -6.79
N LEU A 45 -1.96 -1.63 -6.18
CA LEU A 45 -1.53 -1.63 -4.80
C LEU A 45 -2.02 -0.35 -4.11
N VAL A 46 -2.69 -0.51 -2.97
CA VAL A 46 -3.09 0.59 -2.09
C VAL A 46 -2.32 0.47 -0.79
N LEU A 47 -1.57 1.51 -0.44
CA LEU A 47 -0.79 1.61 0.78
C LEU A 47 -1.36 2.78 1.59
N ARG A 48 -1.44 2.61 2.92
CA ARG A 48 -1.73 3.71 3.85
C ARG A 48 -0.61 3.77 4.89
N TRP A 49 0.04 4.92 4.99
CA TRP A 49 1.00 5.20 6.05
C TRP A 49 0.36 6.13 7.06
N THR A 50 0.04 5.61 8.24
CA THR A 50 -0.77 6.32 9.23
C THR A 50 -0.33 5.97 10.65
N ASP A 51 -0.63 6.90 11.55
CA ASP A 51 -0.52 6.74 12.99
C ASP A 51 -1.82 6.29 13.66
N ASP A 52 -2.90 6.17 12.90
CA ASP A 52 -4.21 5.73 13.35
C ASP A 52 -4.16 4.24 13.78
N PRO A 53 -4.48 3.90 15.04
CA PRO A 53 -4.50 2.51 15.49
C PRO A 53 -5.60 1.68 14.81
N VAL A 54 -6.58 2.33 14.17
CA VAL A 54 -7.65 1.68 13.40
C VAL A 54 -7.50 2.09 11.93
N PRO A 55 -6.74 1.35 11.12
CA PRO A 55 -6.33 1.81 9.78
C PRO A 55 -7.47 1.88 8.75
N ARG A 56 -8.70 1.45 9.07
CA ARG A 56 -9.94 1.58 8.24
C ARG A 56 -9.83 1.22 6.74
N LEU A 57 -8.74 0.57 6.31
CA LEU A 57 -8.35 0.37 4.91
C LEU A 57 -8.97 -0.87 4.26
N LEU A 58 -9.61 -1.74 5.06
CA LEU A 58 -10.24 -2.96 4.57
C LEU A 58 -11.34 -2.62 3.54
N TYR A 59 -11.47 -3.46 2.51
CA TYR A 59 -12.47 -3.32 1.44
C TYR A 59 -12.34 -2.03 0.62
N CYS A 60 -11.10 -1.60 0.32
CA CYS A 60 -10.85 -0.48 -0.59
C CYS A 60 -11.10 -0.83 -2.06
N PHE A 61 -11.02 -2.11 -2.44
CA PHE A 61 -11.34 -2.60 -3.78
C PHE A 61 -12.79 -3.07 -3.87
N GLY A 62 -13.44 -2.74 -4.97
CA GLY A 62 -14.77 -3.22 -5.35
C GLY A 62 -14.84 -3.55 -6.85
N GLN A 63 -16.05 -3.84 -7.32
CA GLN A 63 -16.36 -3.97 -8.73
C GLN A 63 -17.54 -3.04 -9.07
N ASP A 64 -17.49 -2.42 -10.24
CA ASP A 64 -18.61 -1.64 -10.77
C ASP A 64 -19.68 -2.55 -11.41
N GLU A 65 -20.72 -1.95 -11.97
CA GLU A 65 -21.83 -2.68 -12.63
C GLU A 65 -21.37 -3.49 -13.87
N HIS A 66 -20.20 -3.18 -14.41
CA HIS A 66 -19.59 -3.85 -15.56
C HIS A 66 -18.52 -4.87 -15.15
N GLY A 67 -18.26 -5.04 -13.85
CA GLY A 67 -17.24 -5.95 -13.32
C GLY A 67 -15.81 -5.40 -13.37
N ALA A 68 -15.63 -4.12 -13.71
CA ALA A 68 -14.33 -3.46 -13.66
C ALA A 68 -13.92 -3.17 -12.21
N ILE A 69 -12.61 -3.23 -11.94
CA ILE A 69 -12.07 -2.93 -10.61
C ILE A 69 -12.27 -1.44 -10.31
N THR A 70 -12.77 -1.15 -9.11
CA THR A 70 -12.98 0.23 -8.62
C THR A 70 -12.45 0.40 -7.20
N LEU A 71 -12.09 1.64 -6.86
CA LEU A 71 -11.71 2.16 -5.56
C LEU A 71 -12.78 3.08 -4.95
N SER A 72 -14.03 3.00 -5.42
CA SER A 72 -15.17 3.79 -4.92
C SER A 72 -15.33 3.76 -3.40
N SER A 73 -15.15 2.61 -2.76
CA SER A 73 -15.17 2.48 -1.29
C SER A 73 -14.07 3.31 -0.61
N LEU A 74 -12.88 3.39 -1.22
CA LEU A 74 -11.80 4.24 -0.72
C LEU A 74 -12.12 5.73 -0.90
N ILE A 75 -12.72 6.11 -2.03
CA ILE A 75 -13.19 7.48 -2.28
C ILE A 75 -14.16 7.91 -1.19
N THR A 76 -15.21 7.12 -0.93
CA THR A 76 -16.21 7.43 0.10
C THR A 76 -15.58 7.62 1.49
N LYS A 77 -14.57 6.82 1.84
CA LYS A 77 -13.86 6.94 3.12
C LYS A 77 -13.01 8.20 3.22
N ILE A 78 -12.42 8.63 2.11
CA ILE A 78 -11.64 9.86 2.06
C ILE A 78 -12.56 11.08 2.15
N GLU A 79 -13.63 11.11 1.35
CA GLU A 79 -14.63 12.18 1.39
C GLU A 79 -15.32 12.27 2.76
N GLY A 80 -15.54 11.12 3.41
CA GLY A 80 -16.09 11.03 4.76
C GLY A 80 -15.11 11.36 5.88
N ALA A 81 -13.84 11.70 5.57
CA ALA A 81 -12.77 11.93 6.54
C ALA A 81 -12.45 10.74 7.48
N ASP A 82 -12.86 9.53 7.10
CA ASP A 82 -12.45 8.29 7.77
C ASP A 82 -10.99 7.93 7.47
N ILE A 83 -10.48 8.39 6.32
CA ILE A 83 -9.11 8.22 5.85
C ILE A 83 -8.59 9.57 5.34
N GLU A 84 -7.44 10.00 5.86
CA GLU A 84 -6.76 11.20 5.36
C GLU A 84 -6.11 10.91 4.00
N ALA A 85 -6.42 11.72 2.98
CA ALA A 85 -5.95 11.48 1.61
C ALA A 85 -4.42 11.45 1.50
N GLY A 86 -3.75 12.35 2.25
CA GLY A 86 -2.29 12.45 2.25
C GLY A 86 -1.56 11.25 2.85
N GLU A 87 -2.27 10.35 3.55
CA GLU A 87 -1.72 9.10 4.08
C GLU A 87 -1.75 7.97 3.05
N VAL A 88 -2.51 8.13 1.96
CA VAL A 88 -2.78 7.08 0.98
C VAL A 88 -1.84 7.22 -0.21
N ILE A 89 -1.30 6.08 -0.65
CA ILE A 89 -0.48 5.95 -1.84
C ILE A 89 -1.05 4.81 -2.69
N ILE A 90 -1.27 5.07 -3.98
CA ILE A 90 -1.80 4.11 -4.94
C ILE A 90 -0.78 3.90 -6.05
N GLY A 91 -0.51 2.64 -6.37
CA GLY A 91 0.19 2.26 -7.59
C GLY A 91 -0.73 1.42 -8.47
N ALA A 92 -0.93 1.82 -9.72
CA ALA A 92 -1.78 1.10 -10.66
C ALA A 92 -1.05 0.83 -11.98
N GLY A 93 -0.86 -0.45 -12.32
CA GLY A 93 -0.35 -0.92 -13.60
C GLY A 93 -1.40 -1.00 -14.70
N ILE A 94 -2.68 -0.83 -14.34
CA ILE A 94 -3.83 -0.73 -15.24
C ILE A 94 -4.49 0.64 -15.10
N SER A 95 -5.32 1.02 -16.08
CA SER A 95 -6.15 2.22 -15.97
C SER A 95 -7.31 1.96 -15.02
N LEU A 96 -7.52 2.86 -14.06
CA LEU A 96 -8.68 2.88 -13.17
C LEU A 96 -9.32 4.27 -13.28
N ASP A 97 -10.63 4.31 -13.49
CA ASP A 97 -11.36 5.58 -13.66
C ASP A 97 -11.31 6.42 -12.38
N ASP A 98 -11.20 5.77 -11.22
CA ASP A 98 -11.14 6.41 -9.90
C ASP A 98 -9.83 7.19 -9.65
N CYS A 99 -8.74 6.88 -10.37
CA CYS A 99 -7.41 7.46 -10.12
C CYS A 99 -7.42 8.99 -10.21
N SER A 100 -8.08 9.56 -11.22
CA SER A 100 -8.13 11.01 -11.41
C SER A 100 -8.88 11.72 -10.29
N LEU A 101 -9.95 11.11 -9.77
CA LEU A 101 -10.68 11.65 -8.63
C LEU A 101 -9.85 11.56 -7.35
N LEU A 102 -9.17 10.44 -7.12
CA LEU A 102 -8.30 10.24 -5.96
C LEU A 102 -7.11 11.22 -5.94
N GLU A 103 -6.50 11.49 -7.10
CA GLU A 103 -5.47 12.53 -7.22
C GLU A 103 -6.02 13.92 -6.83
N ASN A 104 -7.23 14.27 -7.28
CA ASN A 104 -7.88 15.54 -6.93
C ASN A 104 -8.21 15.65 -5.44
N LEU A 105 -8.49 14.51 -4.77
CA LEU A 105 -8.68 14.44 -3.32
C LEU A 105 -7.37 14.53 -2.53
N GLY A 106 -6.21 14.52 -3.19
CA GLY A 106 -4.89 14.65 -2.56
C GLY A 106 -4.17 13.32 -2.31
N VAL A 107 -4.66 12.20 -2.86
CA VAL A 107 -3.99 10.90 -2.81
C VAL A 107 -2.80 10.89 -3.76
N LYS A 108 -1.67 10.30 -3.33
CA LYS A 108 -0.53 10.09 -4.22
C LYS A 108 -0.79 8.89 -5.13
N VAL A 109 -1.07 9.14 -6.41
CA VAL A 109 -1.29 8.08 -7.40
C VAL A 109 -0.08 7.98 -8.33
N PHE A 110 0.35 6.75 -8.60
CA PHE A 110 1.47 6.45 -9.47
C PHE A 110 1.08 5.44 -10.54
N HIS A 111 1.57 5.65 -11.76
CA HIS A 111 1.53 4.64 -12.79
C HIS A 111 2.56 3.55 -12.49
N GLY A 112 2.07 2.38 -12.11
CA GLY A 112 2.82 1.19 -11.71
C GLY A 112 3.04 1.06 -10.19
N VAL A 113 2.96 -0.18 -9.70
CA VAL A 113 3.07 -0.52 -8.26
C VAL A 113 4.46 -0.28 -7.65
N LYS A 114 5.53 -0.31 -8.47
CA LYS A 114 6.91 -0.12 -7.98
C LYS A 114 7.14 1.31 -7.47
N LYS A 115 6.66 2.31 -8.21
CA LYS A 115 6.80 3.73 -7.85
C LYS A 115 6.08 4.07 -6.55
N ALA A 116 4.91 3.45 -6.32
CA ALA A 116 4.18 3.60 -5.07
C ALA A 116 4.98 3.10 -3.85
N VAL A 117 5.65 1.96 -3.99
CA VAL A 117 6.53 1.41 -2.95
C VAL A 117 7.77 2.29 -2.73
N GLU A 118 8.42 2.74 -3.80
CA GLU A 118 9.56 3.66 -3.73
C GLU A 118 9.18 4.95 -2.98
N SER A 119 8.05 5.56 -3.35
CA SER A 119 7.54 6.76 -2.70
C SER A 119 7.26 6.56 -1.22
N LEU A 120 6.69 5.41 -0.83
CA LEU A 120 6.47 5.10 0.59
C LEU A 120 7.81 4.95 1.35
N LEU A 121 8.78 4.25 0.78
CA LEU A 121 10.09 4.03 1.42
C LEU A 121 10.90 5.31 1.60
N GLU A 122 10.76 6.26 0.67
CA GLU A 122 11.29 7.62 0.78
C GLU A 122 10.58 8.44 1.86
N GLN A 123 9.25 8.29 1.99
CA GLN A 123 8.45 8.97 3.00
C GLN A 123 8.76 8.50 4.43
N ILE A 124 8.98 7.19 4.64
CA ILE A 124 9.22 6.63 5.97
C ILE A 124 10.55 7.15 6.52
N ASN A 125 10.48 7.82 7.67
CA ASN A 125 11.65 8.25 8.41
C ASN A 125 11.83 7.44 9.72
N GLU A 126 13.01 7.50 10.33
CA GLU A 126 13.28 6.74 11.57
C GLU A 126 12.49 7.26 12.79
N LYS A 127 12.03 8.52 12.77
CA LYS A 127 11.20 9.08 13.85
C LYS A 127 9.83 8.44 13.86
N ASP A 128 9.24 8.18 12.69
CA ASP A 128 7.94 7.49 12.56
C ASP A 128 7.99 6.08 13.17
N LEU A 129 9.16 5.43 13.11
CA LEU A 129 9.38 4.06 13.58
C LEU A 129 9.88 3.99 15.04
N SER A 130 10.10 5.14 15.66
CA SER A 130 10.54 5.23 17.04
C SER A 130 9.38 4.93 17.99
N PRO A 131 9.64 4.41 19.21
CA PRO A 131 8.59 4.18 20.19
C PRO A 131 7.88 5.50 20.50
N LYS A 132 6.56 5.53 20.31
CA LYS A 132 5.74 6.66 20.76
C LYS A 132 5.59 6.56 22.27
N LYS A 133 5.93 7.65 22.96
CA LYS A 133 5.80 7.77 24.42
C LYS A 133 4.34 7.86 24.83
#